data_AF-A0A661S885-F1
#
_entry.id   AF-A0A661S885-F1
#
_cell.length_a   1.000
_cell.length_b   1.000
_cell.length_c   1.000
_cell.angle_alpha   90.00
_cell.angle_beta   90.00
_cell.angle_gamma   90.00
#
_symmetry.space_group_name_H-M   'P 1'
#
loop_
_entity.id
_entity.type
_entity.pdbx_description
1 polymer ?
#
loop_
_entity_poly.entity_id
_entity_poly.type
_entity_poly.pdbx_seq_one_letter_code
_entity_poly.pdbx_strand_id
1 'polypeptide(L)'
;TTADHTIRITFNPSLSQYTLTTTVQGSGRITKNPHSYFYNSGTIVSLTAVPDSGHRFDHWEGNAAGTQANTAVTVTDEMSVSAVFVPKDEPGIYVRPAGLEIYEDSEDRSRAFYAQNVASTEAADDKGKGLVIPHTVVKYWRTHKPRLSYSRADLTKSEDWSVNDSPVKNQGSCGSCWAFAAAALIENLGNKDDLAEQVLVSCISESNGCSGGWYGYALDHIHNKGLPPEDCYPYIAQNGNCGTQCSSPSFVVKVEEHDTYGRWGVPDQDTVSNLKYLLQTGPVLVSMRVPTDGTFNKYQDGIYDYDGGAVPENRGHAVLAVGYDDDGQYFKVKNSWGPWWGEGGYFRIAYNDVTDHVQFGGYACTASGAYTAEEGDEDTLAFTIENTGVAALSVLLSCDKTWLTYAPQTTFFVYPGEQEEVSVSVSDWSKVAKPEETATISVSSNDPDNPLVIVTVRAVPKTETTGHGVVSGQVITNVAGHPVNVAGATVTIQGRSAVSDAAGKYTIVNVPDGTHEVRFESDHLGSVTKSVTVIQGQISIMPAVSLSCPSQSVVINMQDTNGDNKIGLEEAIRALQIAAGIIE
;
A
#
# COMPACT_ATOMS: atom_id res chain seq x y z
N THR A 1 -15.56 -51.49 51.57
CA THR A 1 -15.01 -50.12 51.63
C THR A 1 -16.10 -49.17 51.22
N THR A 2 -16.72 -48.50 52.18
CA THR A 2 -17.81 -47.54 51.95
C THR A 2 -17.53 -46.38 52.89
N ALA A 3 -16.76 -45.41 52.39
CA ALA A 3 -16.53 -44.15 53.08
C ALA A 3 -17.59 -43.15 52.61
N ASP A 4 -18.10 -42.34 53.54
CA ASP A 4 -18.99 -41.24 53.22
C ASP A 4 -18.20 -40.11 52.53
N HIS A 5 -18.73 -39.60 51.42
CA HIS A 5 -18.16 -38.47 50.70
C HIS A 5 -19.03 -37.23 50.93
N THR A 6 -18.43 -36.16 51.45
CA THR A 6 -19.08 -34.85 51.59
C THR A 6 -18.79 -34.01 50.36
N ILE A 7 -19.83 -33.59 49.64
CA ILE A 7 -19.73 -32.61 48.54
C ILE A 7 -19.94 -31.22 49.14
N ARG A 8 -18.98 -30.30 48.93
CA ARG A 8 -19.12 -28.87 49.21
C ARG A 8 -19.47 -28.15 47.91
N ILE A 9 -20.61 -27.48 47.88
CA ILE A 9 -21.00 -26.55 46.81
C ILE A 9 -20.84 -25.13 47.37
N THR A 10 -20.02 -24.32 46.72
CA THR A 10 -19.85 -22.90 47.02
C THR A 10 -20.65 -22.10 46.00
N PHE A 11 -21.63 -21.30 46.45
CA PHE A 11 -22.30 -20.30 45.62
C PHE A 11 -21.57 -18.96 45.76
N ASN A 12 -21.01 -18.44 44.67
CA ASN A 12 -20.51 -17.06 44.63
C ASN A 12 -21.66 -16.13 44.22
N PRO A 13 -21.91 -15.03 44.94
CA PRO A 13 -22.92 -14.06 44.54
C PRO A 13 -22.52 -13.40 43.21
N SER A 14 -23.46 -13.29 42.28
CA SER A 14 -23.33 -12.45 41.08
C SER A 14 -23.12 -11.00 41.53
N LEU A 15 -22.03 -10.37 41.10
CA LEU A 15 -21.83 -8.93 41.31
C LEU A 15 -22.98 -8.17 40.64
N SER A 16 -23.52 -7.15 41.33
CA SER A 16 -24.48 -6.22 40.72
C SER A 16 -23.82 -5.54 39.51
N GLN A 17 -24.57 -5.37 38.43
CA GLN A 17 -24.12 -4.71 37.20
C GLN A 17 -24.80 -3.36 37.04
N TYR A 18 -24.05 -2.38 36.54
CA TYR A 18 -24.51 -1.01 36.36
C TYR A 18 -24.04 -0.42 35.03
N THR A 19 -24.73 0.58 34.51
CA THR A 19 -24.37 1.27 33.27
C THR A 19 -23.44 2.44 33.55
N LEU A 20 -22.47 2.69 32.68
CA LEU A 20 -21.74 3.95 32.59
C LEU A 20 -22.12 4.65 31.28
N THR A 21 -22.98 5.66 31.39
CA THR A 21 -23.42 6.47 30.26
C THR A 21 -22.42 7.59 30.01
N THR A 22 -21.93 7.71 28.78
CA THR A 22 -21.04 8.80 28.37
C THR A 22 -21.74 9.74 27.41
N THR A 23 -21.67 11.05 27.66
CA THR A 23 -22.24 12.07 26.77
C THR A 23 -21.16 13.06 26.34
N VAL A 24 -21.23 13.52 25.09
CA VAL A 24 -20.35 14.57 24.58
C VAL A 24 -21.14 15.86 24.49
N GLN A 25 -20.58 16.94 25.02
CA GLN A 25 -21.03 18.31 24.78
C GLN A 25 -19.94 19.04 23.98
N GLY A 26 -20.28 19.67 22.86
CA GLY A 26 -19.31 20.24 21.93
C GLY A 26 -18.81 19.22 20.89
N SER A 27 -17.69 19.52 20.21
CA SER A 27 -17.09 18.65 19.18
C SER A 27 -15.87 17.90 19.72
N GLY A 28 -15.99 16.58 19.77
CA GLY A 28 -14.97 15.65 20.23
C GLY A 28 -15.58 14.28 20.48
N ARG A 29 -14.79 13.36 21.03
CA ARG A 29 -15.23 12.02 21.39
C ARG A 29 -14.67 11.58 22.73
N ILE A 30 -15.38 10.65 23.37
CA ILE A 30 -14.96 9.97 24.60
C ILE A 30 -14.62 8.54 24.26
N THR A 31 -13.43 8.08 24.66
CA THR A 31 -13.10 6.66 24.64
C THR A 31 -13.17 6.09 26.06
N LYS A 32 -13.69 4.86 26.18
CA LYS A 32 -13.85 4.11 27.44
C LYS A 32 -12.93 2.90 27.40
N ASN A 33 -12.25 2.61 28.51
CA ASN A 33 -11.44 1.40 28.65
C ASN A 33 -11.56 0.83 30.08
N PRO A 34 -12.19 -0.33 30.29
CA PRO A 34 -12.83 -1.19 29.29
C PRO A 34 -14.16 -0.60 28.78
N HIS A 35 -14.56 -0.94 27.55
CA HIS A 35 -15.79 -0.46 26.92
C HIS A 35 -16.95 -1.47 27.03
N SER A 36 -17.75 -1.39 28.09
CA SER A 36 -18.89 -2.28 28.27
C SER A 36 -20.21 -1.53 28.22
N TYR A 37 -21.27 -2.26 27.87
CA TYR A 37 -22.65 -1.83 28.09
C TYR A 37 -23.03 -1.89 29.58
N PHE A 38 -22.48 -2.84 30.33
CA PHE A 38 -22.72 -3.01 31.77
C PHE A 38 -21.42 -3.38 32.49
N TYR A 39 -21.17 -2.73 33.61
CA TYR A 39 -19.97 -2.92 34.43
C TYR A 39 -20.35 -3.56 35.76
N ASN A 40 -19.56 -4.53 36.22
CA ASN A 40 -19.74 -5.06 37.56
C ASN A 40 -19.41 -3.96 38.59
N SER A 41 -20.11 -3.99 39.72
CA SER A 41 -19.80 -3.12 40.85
C SER A 41 -18.33 -3.24 41.23
N GLY A 42 -17.61 -2.12 41.23
CA GLY A 42 -16.17 -2.01 41.49
C GLY A 42 -15.28 -1.93 40.25
N THR A 43 -15.81 -2.04 39.02
CA THR A 43 -14.98 -1.93 37.80
C THR A 43 -14.43 -0.52 37.62
N ILE A 44 -13.12 -0.38 37.40
CA ILE A 44 -12.50 0.90 37.04
C ILE A 44 -12.52 1.05 35.52
N VAL A 45 -13.08 2.15 35.03
CA VAL A 45 -13.15 2.50 33.61
C VAL A 45 -12.36 3.78 33.38
N SER A 46 -11.27 3.67 32.63
CA SER A 46 -10.51 4.81 32.12
C SER A 46 -11.29 5.51 31.01
N LEU A 47 -11.29 6.84 31.04
CA LEU A 47 -11.98 7.72 30.11
C LEU A 47 -10.97 8.68 29.51
N THR A 48 -10.95 8.78 28.19
CA THR A 48 -10.11 9.74 27.46
C THR A 48 -10.98 10.62 26.57
N ALA A 49 -10.82 11.93 26.71
CA ALA A 49 -11.46 12.92 25.86
C ALA A 49 -10.53 13.28 24.70
N VAL A 50 -11.02 13.13 23.48
CA VAL A 50 -10.29 13.42 22.24
C VAL A 50 -11.04 14.55 21.53
N PRO A 51 -10.50 15.78 21.51
CA PRO A 51 -11.14 16.90 20.82
C PRO A 51 -11.12 16.71 19.31
N ASP A 52 -12.18 17.16 18.63
CA ASP A 52 -12.15 17.30 17.17
C ASP A 52 -11.33 18.54 16.77
N SER A 53 -11.03 18.67 15.47
CA SER A 53 -10.36 19.87 14.94
C SER A 53 -11.10 21.14 15.35
N GLY A 54 -10.33 22.18 15.71
CA GLY A 54 -10.89 23.44 16.18
C GLY A 54 -11.44 23.47 17.60
N HIS A 55 -11.39 22.34 18.31
CA HIS A 55 -11.89 22.23 19.68
C HIS A 55 -10.77 21.81 20.62
N ARG A 56 -10.98 22.09 21.91
CA ARG A 56 -10.17 21.58 23.00
C ARG A 56 -11.08 20.91 24.01
N PHE A 57 -10.53 19.95 24.74
CA PHE A 57 -11.19 19.40 25.90
C PHE A 57 -11.14 20.45 27.02
N ASP A 58 -12.30 20.75 27.60
CA ASP A 58 -12.42 21.72 28.67
C ASP A 58 -12.42 21.02 30.04
N HIS A 59 -13.42 20.16 30.27
CA HIS A 59 -13.53 19.38 31.51
C HIS A 59 -14.51 18.21 31.36
N TRP A 60 -14.47 17.33 32.36
CA TRP A 60 -15.45 16.28 32.59
C TRP A 60 -16.51 16.76 33.58
N GLU A 61 -17.76 16.39 33.35
CA GLU A 61 -18.88 16.52 34.27
C GLU A 61 -19.39 15.14 34.73
N GLY A 62 -20.19 15.13 35.79
CA GLY A 62 -20.79 13.92 36.33
C GLY A 62 -19.82 13.11 37.19
N ASN A 63 -19.87 11.78 37.07
CA ASN A 63 -19.14 10.87 37.96
C ASN A 63 -17.61 10.87 37.77
N ALA A 64 -17.08 11.54 36.74
CA ALA A 64 -15.65 11.68 36.45
C ALA A 64 -15.15 13.12 36.52
N ALA A 65 -15.84 14.01 37.25
CA ALA A 65 -15.60 15.45 37.18
C ALA A 65 -14.12 15.82 37.40
N GLY A 66 -13.57 16.61 36.48
CA GLY A 66 -12.16 16.99 36.51
C GLY A 66 -11.68 17.58 35.19
N THR A 67 -10.48 18.16 35.19
CA THR A 67 -9.92 18.90 34.04
C THR A 67 -8.86 18.13 33.26
N GLN A 68 -8.54 16.90 33.67
CA GLN A 68 -7.58 16.06 32.95
C GLN A 68 -8.28 15.35 31.79
N ALA A 69 -7.74 15.46 30.57
CA ALA A 69 -8.28 14.80 29.39
C ALA A 69 -8.35 13.27 29.54
N ASN A 70 -7.45 12.70 30.36
CA ASN A 70 -7.49 11.31 30.79
C ASN A 70 -7.93 11.25 32.26
N THR A 71 -8.98 10.48 32.55
CA THR A 71 -9.50 10.25 33.90
C THR A 71 -9.95 8.80 34.06
N ALA A 72 -10.38 8.39 35.24
CA ALA A 72 -10.97 7.07 35.46
C ALA A 72 -12.11 7.13 36.48
N VAL A 73 -13.12 6.29 36.31
CA VAL A 73 -14.25 6.14 37.24
C VAL A 73 -14.35 4.71 37.75
N THR A 74 -14.67 4.53 39.04
CA THR A 74 -14.98 3.21 39.59
C THR A 74 -16.50 3.04 39.59
N VAL A 75 -17.03 2.15 38.75
CA VAL A 75 -18.47 1.92 38.60
C VAL A 75 -19.01 1.16 39.81
N THR A 76 -19.70 1.85 40.72
CA THR A 76 -20.32 1.25 41.92
C THR A 76 -21.86 1.36 41.95
N ASP A 77 -22.43 2.07 40.98
CA ASP A 77 -23.88 2.26 40.75
C ASP A 77 -24.06 2.70 39.28
N GLU A 78 -25.28 3.01 38.84
CA GLU A 78 -25.55 3.69 37.57
C GLU A 78 -24.83 5.04 37.53
N MET A 79 -23.95 5.23 36.54
CA MET A 79 -23.09 6.40 36.41
C MET A 79 -23.28 7.11 35.08
N SER A 80 -23.10 8.43 35.10
CA SER A 80 -23.08 9.28 33.91
C SER A 80 -21.87 10.19 33.92
N VAL A 81 -21.15 10.25 32.81
CA VAL A 81 -19.99 11.12 32.63
C VAL A 81 -20.16 11.91 31.34
N SER A 82 -19.95 13.22 31.38
CA SER A 82 -19.97 14.05 30.17
C SER A 82 -18.59 14.65 29.91
N ALA A 83 -18.08 14.57 28.68
CA ALA A 83 -16.94 15.39 28.26
C ALA A 83 -17.48 16.67 27.65
N VAL A 84 -16.94 17.79 28.10
CA VAL A 84 -17.21 19.11 27.54
C VAL A 84 -16.02 19.51 26.69
N PHE A 85 -16.28 19.72 25.40
CA PHE A 85 -15.36 20.31 24.45
C PHE A 85 -15.84 21.70 24.13
N VAL A 86 -14.90 22.63 24.13
CA VAL A 86 -15.16 24.01 23.73
C VAL A 86 -14.32 24.31 22.50
N PRO A 87 -14.79 25.19 21.60
CA PRO A 87 -13.93 25.69 20.55
C PRO A 87 -12.62 26.24 21.13
N LYS A 88 -11.51 26.09 20.40
CA LYS A 88 -10.26 26.76 20.78
C LYS A 88 -10.51 28.26 20.72
N ASP A 89 -10.29 28.98 21.82
CA ASP A 89 -10.42 30.44 21.87
C ASP A 89 -9.31 31.16 21.07
N GLU A 90 -8.38 30.39 20.51
CA GLU A 90 -7.18 30.78 19.78
C GLU A 90 -7.28 30.31 18.31
N PRO A 91 -6.53 30.92 17.37
CA PRO A 91 -6.56 30.50 15.97
C PRO A 91 -5.98 29.09 15.82
N GLY A 92 -6.48 28.32 14.85
CA GLY A 92 -6.02 26.96 14.60
C GLY A 92 -5.70 26.76 13.13
N ILE A 93 -4.48 26.36 12.80
CA ILE A 93 -4.07 26.11 11.41
C ILE A 93 -4.17 24.64 11.06
N TYR A 94 -4.76 24.37 9.89
CA TYR A 94 -4.69 23.08 9.25
C TYR A 94 -4.30 23.27 7.80
N VAL A 95 -3.18 22.67 7.37
CA VAL A 95 -2.70 22.77 5.98
C VAL A 95 -3.00 21.47 5.28
N ARG A 96 -3.84 21.52 4.24
CA ARG A 96 -4.13 20.37 3.39
C ARG A 96 -2.93 20.15 2.46
N PRO A 97 -2.21 19.03 2.58
CA PRO A 97 -1.01 18.84 1.79
C PRO A 97 -1.35 18.64 0.32
N ALA A 98 -0.63 19.36 -0.52
CA ALA A 98 -0.39 18.97 -1.90
C ALA A 98 1.10 18.62 -2.02
N GLY A 99 1.45 17.38 -2.35
CA GLY A 99 2.73 17.01 -2.92
C GLY A 99 2.91 17.74 -4.26
N LEU A 100 3.32 19.00 -4.17
CA LEU A 100 3.38 19.92 -5.30
C LEU A 100 4.62 19.63 -6.14
N GLU A 101 4.39 19.02 -7.30
CA GLU A 101 5.40 18.83 -8.33
C GLU A 101 5.12 19.77 -9.51
N ILE A 102 6.09 20.63 -9.84
CA ILE A 102 5.99 21.61 -10.91
C ILE A 102 6.82 21.12 -12.09
N TYR A 103 6.27 21.14 -13.31
CA TYR A 103 6.90 20.56 -14.50
C TYR A 103 7.58 21.58 -15.43
N GLU A 104 8.75 21.24 -15.99
CA GLU A 104 9.42 22.03 -17.04
C GLU A 104 8.89 21.61 -18.42
N ASP A 105 8.22 22.51 -19.15
CA ASP A 105 7.82 22.24 -20.54
C ASP A 105 9.00 22.42 -21.50
N SER A 106 9.25 21.43 -22.35
CA SER A 106 10.40 21.42 -23.26
C SER A 106 10.21 22.30 -24.50
N GLU A 107 9.03 22.86 -24.72
CA GLU A 107 8.73 23.67 -25.91
C GLU A 107 9.30 25.10 -25.88
N ASP A 108 9.82 25.61 -24.75
CA ASP A 108 10.27 27.01 -24.64
C ASP A 108 11.71 27.22 -24.15
N ARG A 109 12.68 26.50 -24.73
CA ARG A 109 14.11 26.87 -24.65
C ARG A 109 14.77 26.97 -26.01
N SER A 110 14.42 28.02 -26.74
CA SER A 110 15.33 28.52 -27.76
C SER A 110 16.59 29.13 -27.09
N ARG A 111 17.72 28.39 -27.18
CA ARG A 111 19.14 28.77 -26.96
C ARG A 111 19.74 28.55 -25.54
N ALA A 112 20.56 27.49 -25.37
CA ALA A 112 22.03 27.56 -25.21
C ALA A 112 22.68 26.29 -24.58
N PHE A 113 23.43 25.55 -25.41
CA PHE A 113 24.76 24.91 -25.23
C PHE A 113 25.13 23.97 -24.04
N TYR A 114 25.33 22.70 -24.40
CA TYR A 114 26.42 21.73 -24.06
C TYR A 114 27.05 21.66 -22.65
N ALA A 115 26.93 20.47 -22.02
CA ALA A 115 28.10 19.62 -21.72
C ALA A 115 27.67 18.16 -21.41
N GLN A 116 28.55 17.24 -21.79
CA GLN A 116 28.37 15.80 -21.97
C GLN A 116 28.61 14.93 -20.71
N ASN A 117 28.03 13.72 -20.78
CA ASN A 117 28.49 12.42 -20.25
C ASN A 117 28.48 12.17 -18.73
N VAL A 118 27.47 11.42 -18.26
CA VAL A 118 27.69 10.26 -17.36
C VAL A 118 26.69 9.15 -17.73
N ALA A 119 27.20 7.93 -17.80
CA ALA A 119 26.55 6.69 -18.21
C ALA A 119 25.71 6.02 -17.09
N SER A 120 24.96 4.98 -17.47
CA SER A 120 24.14 4.04 -16.64
C SER A 120 22.85 4.67 -16.08
N THR A 121 21.69 4.02 -16.03
CA THR A 121 21.20 2.66 -16.32
C THR A 121 19.68 2.77 -16.27
N GLU A 122 19.00 2.03 -17.15
CA GLU A 122 17.64 1.49 -17.07
C GLU A 122 16.48 2.23 -16.35
N ALA A 123 15.35 2.18 -17.06
CA ALA A 123 13.96 2.24 -16.60
C ALA A 123 13.39 3.62 -16.26
N ALA A 124 12.78 4.24 -17.27
CA ALA A 124 11.70 5.20 -17.09
C ALA A 124 10.67 4.94 -18.21
N ASP A 125 9.49 4.47 -17.83
CA ASP A 125 8.22 4.80 -18.48
C ASP A 125 7.09 4.37 -17.55
N ASP A 126 6.34 5.33 -16.99
CA ASP A 126 4.91 5.48 -17.30
C ASP A 126 4.34 6.77 -16.69
N LYS A 127 3.43 7.40 -17.44
CA LYS A 127 2.77 8.68 -17.13
C LYS A 127 1.65 8.50 -16.11
N GLY A 128 1.49 9.50 -15.25
CA GLY A 128 0.24 9.83 -14.56
C GLY A 128 0.33 11.21 -13.91
N LYS A 129 -0.64 12.09 -14.17
CA LYS A 129 -0.77 13.40 -13.49
C LYS A 129 -1.71 13.26 -12.30
N GLY A 130 -1.35 13.91 -11.19
CA GLY A 130 -1.97 13.80 -9.86
C GLY A 130 -0.89 13.65 -8.79
N LEU A 131 -1.10 14.27 -7.64
CA LEU A 131 -0.15 14.49 -6.53
C LEU A 131 0.88 13.37 -6.27
N VAL A 132 2.11 13.48 -6.78
CA VAL A 132 3.17 12.50 -6.51
C VAL A 132 3.86 12.83 -5.19
N ILE A 133 3.92 11.88 -4.26
CA ILE A 133 4.79 12.01 -3.10
C ILE A 133 6.22 11.89 -3.61
N PRO A 134 7.05 12.93 -3.48
CA PRO A 134 8.29 13.01 -4.22
C PRO A 134 9.19 11.80 -3.93
N HIS A 135 9.90 11.28 -4.93
CA HIS A 135 10.79 10.12 -4.75
C HIS A 135 11.89 10.35 -3.67
N THR A 136 12.11 11.60 -3.23
CA THR A 136 12.94 11.94 -2.06
C THR A 136 12.22 11.91 -0.74
N VAL A 137 10.89 12.00 -0.67
CA VAL A 137 10.10 11.60 0.49
C VAL A 137 10.15 10.08 0.57
N VAL A 138 9.87 9.34 -0.50
CA VAL A 138 10.12 7.87 -0.51
C VAL A 138 11.58 7.54 -0.13
N LYS A 139 12.58 8.26 -0.66
CA LYS A 139 13.99 8.11 -0.28
C LYS A 139 14.31 8.63 1.12
N TYR A 140 13.65 9.68 1.63
CA TYR A 140 13.78 10.19 3.01
C TYR A 140 13.12 9.22 3.98
N TRP A 141 12.00 8.61 3.66
CA TRP A 141 11.41 7.52 4.42
C TRP A 141 12.25 6.24 4.31
N ARG A 142 12.99 6.02 3.21
CA ARG A 142 13.99 4.93 3.07
C ARG A 142 15.36 5.22 3.72
N THR A 143 15.75 6.49 3.92
CA THR A 143 17.11 6.91 4.39
C THR A 143 17.13 7.75 5.68
N HIS A 144 15.96 8.24 6.09
CA HIS A 144 15.59 8.94 7.33
C HIS A 144 14.36 8.28 8.01
N LYS A 145 13.94 7.06 7.59
CA LYS A 145 13.77 6.01 8.61
C LYS A 145 15.00 6.19 9.48
N PRO A 146 14.87 6.46 10.79
CA PRO A 146 16.06 6.51 11.58
C PRO A 146 16.74 5.17 11.28
N ARG A 147 18.02 5.23 10.92
CA ARG A 147 18.76 4.02 10.61
C ARG A 147 18.92 3.33 11.95
N LEU A 148 17.89 2.61 12.27
CA LEU A 148 17.74 1.93 13.49
C LEU A 148 18.04 0.52 13.06
N SER A 149 19.32 0.22 13.15
CA SER A 149 19.64 -0.84 14.08
C SER A 149 19.09 -0.47 15.47
N TYR A 150 17.78 -0.29 15.61
CA TYR A 150 17.12 -0.57 16.85
C TYR A 150 17.22 -2.07 16.87
N SER A 151 17.98 -2.52 17.84
CA SER A 151 17.72 -3.83 18.36
C SER A 151 16.21 -3.94 18.57
N ARG A 152 15.62 -5.13 18.47
CA ARG A 152 14.24 -5.34 18.97
C ARG A 152 14.08 -4.83 20.42
N ALA A 153 15.17 -4.56 21.14
CA ALA A 153 15.25 -3.89 22.43
C ALA A 153 14.93 -2.37 22.46
N ASP A 154 14.88 -1.65 21.33
CA ASP A 154 14.70 -0.19 21.29
C ASP A 154 13.32 0.24 20.72
N LEU A 155 12.36 -0.68 20.64
CA LEU A 155 10.99 -0.35 20.26
C LEU A 155 10.34 0.55 21.32
N THR A 156 9.57 1.56 20.88
CA THR A 156 8.69 2.35 21.74
C THR A 156 7.71 1.42 22.45
N LYS A 157 7.29 1.80 23.67
CA LYS A 157 6.37 0.98 24.48
C LYS A 157 4.95 0.93 23.92
N SER A 158 4.55 1.91 23.14
CA SER A 158 3.21 2.01 22.58
C SER A 158 3.21 2.84 21.29
N GLU A 159 2.32 2.48 20.36
CA GLU A 159 2.02 3.25 19.14
C GLU A 159 0.51 3.21 18.89
N ASP A 160 -0.08 4.30 18.39
CA ASP A 160 -1.52 4.36 18.06
C ASP A 160 -1.82 5.28 16.86
N TRP A 161 -2.09 4.67 15.72
CA TRP A 161 -2.49 5.29 14.45
C TRP A 161 -4.00 5.49 14.31
N SER A 162 -4.81 5.05 15.28
CA SER A 162 -6.28 5.16 15.18
C SER A 162 -6.81 6.60 15.23
N VAL A 163 -5.97 7.56 15.62
CA VAL A 163 -6.26 8.99 15.46
C VAL A 163 -6.43 9.36 13.98
N ASN A 164 -5.78 8.62 13.07
CA ASN A 164 -5.85 8.82 11.63
C ASN A 164 -6.88 7.95 10.93
N ASP A 165 -7.65 7.12 11.63
CA ASP A 165 -8.65 6.30 10.99
C ASP A 165 -9.85 7.11 10.46
N SER A 166 -10.36 6.69 9.30
CA SER A 166 -11.74 6.93 8.87
C SER A 166 -12.74 6.25 9.82
N PRO A 167 -14.04 6.64 9.81
CA PRO A 167 -15.07 5.94 10.56
C PRO A 167 -15.10 4.43 10.30
N VAL A 168 -15.49 3.64 11.31
CA VAL A 168 -15.59 2.17 11.15
C VAL A 168 -16.76 1.82 10.24
N LYS A 169 -16.47 1.04 9.20
CA LYS A 169 -17.45 0.54 8.23
C LYS A 169 -17.93 -0.87 8.54
N ASN A 170 -18.91 -1.36 7.77
CA ASN A 170 -19.51 -2.68 7.94
C ASN A 170 -19.57 -3.47 6.62
N GLN A 171 -18.83 -4.58 6.54
CA GLN A 171 -18.83 -5.50 5.40
C GLN A 171 -20.12 -6.35 5.27
N GLY A 172 -20.97 -6.36 6.29
CA GLY A 172 -22.20 -7.16 6.29
C GLY A 172 -21.94 -8.66 6.13
N SER A 173 -22.76 -9.34 5.32
CA SER A 173 -22.67 -10.79 5.08
C SER A 173 -21.67 -11.20 3.98
N CYS A 174 -20.97 -10.24 3.38
CA CYS A 174 -20.01 -10.48 2.32
C CYS A 174 -18.62 -10.76 2.90
N GLY A 175 -17.91 -11.78 2.41
CA GLY A 175 -16.53 -12.10 2.80
C GLY A 175 -15.49 -11.13 2.23
N SER A 176 -15.75 -9.82 2.29
CA SER A 176 -14.91 -8.76 1.72
C SER A 176 -13.98 -8.09 2.73
N CYS A 177 -13.69 -8.70 3.88
CA CYS A 177 -12.80 -8.13 4.89
C CYS A 177 -11.44 -7.70 4.31
N TRP A 178 -10.94 -8.42 3.31
CA TRP A 178 -9.72 -8.10 2.56
C TRP A 178 -9.78 -6.75 1.84
N ALA A 179 -10.95 -6.38 1.28
CA ALA A 179 -11.17 -5.09 0.62
C ALA A 179 -11.30 -3.97 1.66
N PHE A 180 -12.08 -4.19 2.71
CA PHE A 180 -12.27 -3.22 3.79
C PHE A 180 -10.98 -2.93 4.56
N ALA A 181 -10.20 -3.95 4.87
CA ALA A 181 -8.92 -3.76 5.54
C ALA A 181 -8.01 -2.92 4.64
N ALA A 182 -7.89 -3.27 3.36
CA ALA A 182 -7.06 -2.53 2.41
C ALA A 182 -7.51 -1.08 2.25
N ALA A 183 -8.79 -0.82 2.04
CA ALA A 183 -9.35 0.54 1.99
C ALA A 183 -9.04 1.30 3.29
N ALA A 184 -9.33 0.71 4.46
CA ALA A 184 -9.03 1.33 5.75
C ALA A 184 -7.55 1.66 5.94
N LEU A 185 -6.62 0.85 5.41
CA LEU A 185 -5.19 1.18 5.40
C LEU A 185 -4.95 2.48 4.62
N ILE A 186 -5.52 2.59 3.42
CA ILE A 186 -5.31 3.75 2.55
C ILE A 186 -5.97 5.00 3.12
N GLU A 187 -7.17 4.87 3.68
CA GLU A 187 -7.87 5.97 4.34
C GLU A 187 -7.08 6.48 5.56
N ASN A 188 -6.45 5.57 6.32
CA ASN A 188 -5.60 5.93 7.46
C ASN A 188 -4.29 6.63 7.02
N LEU A 189 -3.65 6.12 5.96
CA LEU A 189 -2.44 6.71 5.39
C LEU A 189 -2.72 8.02 4.63
N GLY A 190 -3.95 8.20 4.16
CA GLY A 190 -4.44 9.35 3.43
C GLY A 190 -5.21 10.33 4.32
N ASN A 191 -6.16 11.04 3.71
CA ASN A 191 -6.93 12.10 4.35
C ASN A 191 -8.26 11.62 4.97
N LYS A 192 -8.40 10.33 5.30
CA LYS A 192 -9.65 9.72 5.81
C LYS A 192 -10.84 9.82 4.87
N ASP A 193 -10.59 9.98 3.58
CA ASP A 193 -11.64 10.00 2.57
C ASP A 193 -12.43 8.68 2.63
N ASP A 194 -13.73 8.72 2.40
CA ASP A 194 -14.56 7.50 2.37
C ASP A 194 -14.41 6.83 1.00
N LEU A 195 -13.65 5.73 0.93
CA LEU A 195 -13.27 5.08 -0.33
C LEU A 195 -14.14 3.86 -0.67
N ALA A 196 -14.32 3.59 -1.97
CA ALA A 196 -15.24 2.57 -2.47
C ALA A 196 -14.72 1.14 -2.38
N GLU A 197 -14.97 0.43 -1.27
CA GLU A 197 -14.60 -1.00 -1.17
C GLU A 197 -15.24 -1.85 -2.28
N GLN A 198 -16.40 -1.44 -2.79
CA GLN A 198 -17.12 -2.16 -3.85
C GLN A 198 -16.30 -2.25 -5.15
N VAL A 199 -15.42 -1.28 -5.42
CA VAL A 199 -14.50 -1.34 -6.56
C VAL A 199 -13.56 -2.54 -6.40
N LEU A 200 -12.95 -2.69 -5.23
CA LEU A 200 -12.06 -3.83 -4.96
C LEU A 200 -12.82 -5.15 -5.09
N VAL A 201 -14.02 -5.23 -4.50
CA VAL A 201 -14.88 -6.43 -4.55
C VAL A 201 -15.30 -6.80 -5.97
N SER A 202 -15.55 -5.82 -6.84
CA SER A 202 -16.17 -6.04 -8.15
C SER A 202 -15.17 -6.04 -9.32
N CYS A 203 -13.99 -5.43 -9.16
CA CYS A 203 -13.06 -5.16 -10.26
C CYS A 203 -11.75 -5.97 -10.21
N ILE A 204 -11.50 -6.74 -9.15
CA ILE A 204 -10.30 -7.57 -9.02
C ILE A 204 -10.63 -9.01 -9.42
N SER A 205 -10.23 -9.38 -10.64
CA SER A 205 -10.45 -10.72 -11.23
C SER A 205 -9.73 -11.85 -10.49
N GLU A 206 -8.65 -11.53 -9.80
CA GLU A 206 -7.80 -12.43 -9.01
C GLU A 206 -8.42 -12.75 -7.64
N SER A 207 -9.45 -11.99 -7.26
CA SER A 207 -10.21 -12.19 -6.03
C SER A 207 -11.53 -12.92 -6.30
N ASN A 208 -12.16 -13.48 -5.26
CA ASN A 208 -13.47 -14.11 -5.38
C ASN A 208 -14.59 -13.22 -4.78
N GLY A 209 -14.37 -11.90 -4.73
CA GLY A 209 -15.30 -10.94 -4.17
C GLY A 209 -15.74 -11.32 -2.75
N CYS A 210 -17.04 -11.55 -2.56
CA CYS A 210 -17.65 -11.96 -1.29
C CYS A 210 -17.33 -13.40 -0.84
N SER A 211 -16.74 -14.23 -1.68
CA SER A 211 -16.26 -15.56 -1.27
C SER A 211 -14.86 -15.51 -0.65
N GLY A 212 -14.27 -14.33 -0.54
CA GLY A 212 -12.93 -14.11 0.01
C GLY A 212 -11.93 -13.62 -1.04
N GLY A 213 -10.88 -12.99 -0.56
CA GLY A 213 -9.81 -12.42 -1.37
C GLY A 213 -8.59 -12.13 -0.51
N TRP A 214 -7.52 -11.70 -1.18
CA TRP A 214 -6.27 -11.32 -0.54
C TRP A 214 -6.09 -9.81 -0.62
N TYR A 215 -5.79 -9.17 0.52
CA TYR A 215 -5.54 -7.73 0.57
C TYR A 215 -4.28 -7.32 -0.18
N GLY A 216 -3.37 -8.25 -0.49
CA GLY A 216 -2.27 -8.01 -1.44
C GLY A 216 -2.79 -7.62 -2.83
N TYR A 217 -3.78 -8.34 -3.37
CA TYR A 217 -4.40 -7.98 -4.65
C TYR A 217 -5.19 -6.67 -4.58
N ALA A 218 -5.77 -6.35 -3.42
CA ALA A 218 -6.38 -5.04 -3.21
C ALA A 218 -5.32 -3.93 -3.28
N LEU A 219 -4.18 -4.09 -2.62
CA LEU A 219 -3.08 -3.13 -2.69
C LEU A 219 -2.50 -3.01 -4.10
N ASP A 220 -2.33 -4.13 -4.82
CA ASP A 220 -1.94 -4.10 -6.23
C ASP A 220 -2.93 -3.29 -7.07
N HIS A 221 -4.24 -3.46 -6.84
CA HIS A 221 -5.28 -2.71 -7.53
C HIS A 221 -5.21 -1.22 -7.21
N ILE A 222 -5.08 -0.86 -5.94
CA ILE A 222 -5.01 0.52 -5.48
C ILE A 222 -3.75 1.20 -6.04
N HIS A 223 -2.61 0.50 -6.05
CA HIS A 223 -1.37 0.99 -6.66
C HIS A 223 -1.57 1.30 -8.15
N ASN A 224 -2.08 0.32 -8.90
CA ASN A 224 -2.15 0.42 -10.36
C ASN A 224 -3.30 1.33 -10.85
N LYS A 225 -4.49 1.16 -10.27
CA LYS A 225 -5.75 1.76 -10.76
C LYS A 225 -6.32 2.82 -9.82
N GLY A 226 -5.98 2.76 -8.54
CA GLY A 226 -6.54 3.64 -7.52
C GLY A 226 -7.89 3.18 -7.00
N LEU A 227 -8.38 3.90 -6.00
CA LEU A 227 -9.66 3.68 -5.34
C LEU A 227 -10.45 4.99 -5.33
N PRO A 228 -11.61 5.06 -6.01
CA PRO A 228 -12.45 6.25 -5.98
C PRO A 228 -13.19 6.39 -4.64
N PRO A 229 -13.84 7.54 -4.37
CA PRO A 229 -14.73 7.69 -3.23
C PRO A 229 -15.92 6.73 -3.27
N GLU A 230 -16.45 6.42 -2.11
CA GLU A 230 -17.59 5.51 -1.88
C GLU A 230 -18.84 5.88 -2.69
N ASP A 231 -19.08 7.18 -2.92
CA ASP A 231 -20.22 7.63 -3.73
C ASP A 231 -20.11 7.25 -5.22
N CYS A 232 -18.90 6.97 -5.72
CA CYS A 232 -18.67 6.50 -7.08
C CYS A 232 -19.12 5.05 -7.27
N TYR A 233 -18.95 4.21 -6.25
CA TYR A 233 -19.45 2.84 -6.28
C TYR A 233 -19.87 2.39 -4.87
N PRO A 234 -21.09 2.74 -4.44
CA PRO A 234 -21.57 2.42 -3.11
C PRO A 234 -21.54 0.92 -2.82
N TYR A 235 -21.17 0.57 -1.59
CA TYR A 235 -21.08 -0.79 -1.13
C TYR A 235 -22.45 -1.45 -1.03
N ILE A 236 -22.57 -2.64 -1.63
CA ILE A 236 -23.84 -3.39 -1.73
C ILE A 236 -23.79 -4.75 -1.02
N ALA A 237 -22.70 -5.07 -0.33
CA ALA A 237 -22.51 -6.34 0.38
C ALA A 237 -22.73 -7.60 -0.49
N GLN A 238 -22.42 -7.50 -1.78
CA GLN A 238 -22.52 -8.59 -2.75
C GLN A 238 -21.52 -8.39 -3.90
N ASN A 239 -21.29 -9.44 -4.69
CA ASN A 239 -20.49 -9.31 -5.92
C ASN A 239 -21.19 -8.37 -6.89
N GLY A 240 -20.48 -7.33 -7.34
CA GLY A 240 -20.96 -6.35 -8.32
C GLY A 240 -20.35 -6.56 -9.70
N ASN A 241 -20.83 -5.79 -10.68
CA ASN A 241 -20.19 -5.69 -11.99
C ASN A 241 -19.21 -4.52 -11.96
N CYS A 242 -17.95 -4.73 -12.36
CA CYS A 242 -16.98 -3.63 -12.40
C CYS A 242 -17.41 -2.46 -13.30
N GLY A 243 -18.18 -2.72 -14.37
CA GLY A 243 -18.65 -1.70 -15.30
C GLY A 243 -19.79 -0.81 -14.80
N THR A 244 -20.30 -1.03 -13.59
CA THR A 244 -21.36 -0.19 -13.00
C THR A 244 -20.86 0.87 -12.02
N GLN A 245 -19.55 0.95 -11.81
CA GLN A 245 -18.94 2.08 -11.10
C GLN A 245 -19.18 3.38 -11.89
N CYS A 246 -19.13 4.52 -11.20
CA CYS A 246 -19.24 5.81 -11.86
C CYS A 246 -18.17 5.96 -12.95
N SER A 247 -18.50 6.64 -14.05
CA SER A 247 -17.58 6.82 -15.18
C SER A 247 -16.55 7.94 -14.97
N SER A 248 -16.78 8.80 -13.99
CA SER A 248 -15.98 10.01 -13.72
C SER A 248 -15.98 10.28 -12.22
N PRO A 249 -15.10 9.62 -11.45
CA PRO A 249 -14.98 9.85 -10.02
C PRO A 249 -14.44 11.25 -9.73
N SER A 250 -14.87 11.88 -8.63
CA SER A 250 -14.36 13.21 -8.23
C SER A 250 -12.88 13.20 -7.91
N PHE A 251 -12.36 12.05 -7.47
CA PHE A 251 -10.93 11.78 -7.28
C PHE A 251 -10.69 10.28 -7.23
N VAL A 252 -9.43 9.85 -7.33
CA VAL A 252 -9.01 8.49 -6.98
C VAL A 252 -7.80 8.53 -6.06
N VAL A 253 -7.74 7.64 -5.07
CA VAL A 253 -6.59 7.51 -4.17
C VAL A 253 -5.73 6.32 -4.59
N LYS A 254 -4.42 6.54 -4.71
CA LYS A 254 -3.43 5.51 -5.04
C LYS A 254 -2.40 5.37 -3.93
N VAL A 255 -1.60 4.29 -3.97
CA VAL A 255 -0.41 4.12 -3.13
C VAL A 255 0.83 3.95 -4.00
N GLU A 256 1.96 4.48 -3.54
CA GLU A 256 3.25 4.38 -4.23
C GLU A 256 3.93 3.01 -4.02
N GLU A 257 4.02 2.57 -2.78
CA GLU A 257 4.71 1.33 -2.43
C GLU A 257 3.87 0.48 -1.49
N HIS A 258 3.89 -0.83 -1.69
CA HIS A 258 3.40 -1.78 -0.71
C HIS A 258 4.31 -3.01 -0.63
N ASP A 259 4.42 -3.57 0.57
CA ASP A 259 5.25 -4.73 0.87
C ASP A 259 4.42 -5.80 1.56
N THR A 260 4.81 -7.06 1.35
CA THR A 260 4.18 -8.22 1.98
C THR A 260 5.20 -9.00 2.81
N TYR A 261 4.83 -9.28 4.06
CA TYR A 261 5.62 -10.03 5.01
C TYR A 261 4.84 -11.29 5.42
N GLY A 262 5.48 -12.45 5.31
CA GLY A 262 4.81 -13.74 5.47
C GLY A 262 5.37 -14.63 6.58
N ARG A 263 4.49 -15.50 7.08
CA ARG A 263 4.73 -16.62 8.02
C ARG A 263 5.20 -16.19 9.41
N TRP A 264 4.44 -15.29 10.01
CA TRP A 264 4.62 -14.88 11.39
C TRP A 264 3.84 -15.85 12.28
N GLY A 265 4.27 -16.08 13.52
CA GLY A 265 3.74 -17.17 14.35
C GLY A 265 4.48 -18.52 14.22
N VAL A 266 5.71 -18.55 13.67
CA VAL A 266 6.63 -19.67 13.89
C VAL A 266 7.27 -19.47 15.27
N PRO A 267 7.16 -20.40 16.24
CA PRO A 267 7.57 -20.21 17.63
C PRO A 267 9.02 -19.78 17.93
N ASP A 268 9.88 -19.62 16.93
CA ASP A 268 11.29 -19.25 17.07
C ASP A 268 11.69 -17.99 16.26
N GLN A 269 10.72 -17.19 15.80
CA GLN A 269 10.96 -15.89 15.18
C GLN A 269 10.27 -14.82 16.03
N ASP A 270 10.96 -13.75 16.45
CA ASP A 270 10.32 -12.70 17.28
C ASP A 270 9.25 -11.93 16.47
N THR A 271 8.04 -12.47 16.48
CA THR A 271 6.92 -12.14 15.60
C THR A 271 6.09 -10.98 16.12
N VAL A 272 5.91 -10.90 17.44
CA VAL A 272 5.40 -9.71 18.12
C VAL A 272 6.30 -8.51 17.84
N SER A 273 7.61 -8.66 18.02
CA SER A 273 8.57 -7.60 17.75
C SER A 273 8.61 -7.18 16.27
N ASN A 274 8.30 -8.08 15.34
CA ASN A 274 8.17 -7.75 13.92
C ASN A 274 6.92 -6.90 13.64
N LEU A 275 5.75 -7.24 14.22
CA LEU A 275 4.53 -6.44 14.08
C LEU A 275 4.73 -5.06 14.67
N LYS A 276 5.32 -4.99 15.87
CA LYS A 276 5.67 -3.73 16.51
C LYS A 276 6.60 -2.90 15.63
N TYR A 277 7.63 -3.52 15.06
CA TYR A 277 8.56 -2.85 14.16
C TYR A 277 7.86 -2.25 12.93
N LEU A 278 6.93 -2.98 12.29
CA LEU A 278 6.16 -2.42 11.17
C LEU A 278 5.23 -1.29 11.64
N LEU A 279 4.58 -1.47 12.80
CA LEU A 279 3.66 -0.48 13.38
C LEU A 279 4.33 0.83 13.77
N GLN A 280 5.66 0.88 13.97
CA GLN A 280 6.37 2.15 14.13
C GLN A 280 6.41 3.01 12.86
N THR A 281 6.05 2.43 11.71
CA THR A 281 6.11 3.11 10.41
C THR A 281 4.75 3.42 9.80
N GLY A 282 3.67 2.94 10.43
CA GLY A 282 2.30 3.11 9.98
C GLY A 282 1.41 1.95 10.39
N PRO A 283 0.09 2.04 10.17
CA PRO A 283 -0.82 0.91 10.28
C PRO A 283 -0.40 -0.26 9.36
N VAL A 284 -0.76 -1.49 9.77
CA VAL A 284 -0.34 -2.73 9.11
C VAL A 284 -1.56 -3.58 8.83
N LEU A 285 -1.75 -3.97 7.57
CA LEU A 285 -2.76 -4.97 7.21
C LEU A 285 -2.32 -6.31 7.74
N VAL A 286 -3.20 -7.00 8.45
CA VAL A 286 -2.88 -8.29 9.02
C VAL A 286 -3.99 -9.29 8.78
N SER A 287 -3.59 -10.55 8.66
CA SER A 287 -4.51 -11.68 8.69
C SER A 287 -4.56 -12.28 10.08
N MET A 288 -5.69 -12.90 10.38
CA MET A 288 -5.89 -13.75 11.55
C MET A 288 -6.87 -14.87 11.21
N ARG A 289 -6.92 -15.90 12.05
CA ARG A 289 -7.95 -16.95 11.99
C ARG A 289 -9.01 -16.68 13.03
N VAL A 290 -10.27 -16.63 12.63
CA VAL A 290 -11.39 -16.39 13.55
C VAL A 290 -11.84 -17.72 14.20
N PRO A 291 -11.79 -17.85 15.53
CA PRO A 291 -12.26 -19.05 16.22
C PRO A 291 -13.73 -19.37 15.99
N THR A 292 -14.06 -20.67 16.04
CA THR A 292 -15.41 -21.17 15.70
C THR A 292 -16.34 -21.33 16.91
N ASP A 293 -15.83 -21.17 18.12
CA ASP A 293 -16.60 -21.22 19.37
C ASP A 293 -17.45 -19.95 19.60
N GLY A 294 -17.29 -18.94 18.73
CA GLY A 294 -18.03 -17.69 18.75
C GLY A 294 -17.57 -16.71 19.81
N THR A 295 -16.42 -16.94 20.46
CA THR A 295 -15.80 -16.01 21.42
C THR A 295 -15.48 -14.67 20.74
N PHE A 296 -14.75 -14.70 19.63
CA PHE A 296 -14.42 -13.50 18.87
C PHE A 296 -15.66 -12.75 18.35
N ASN A 297 -16.67 -13.47 17.85
CA ASN A 297 -17.91 -12.84 17.35
C ASN A 297 -18.65 -12.05 18.43
N LYS A 298 -18.49 -12.42 19.70
CA LYS A 298 -19.15 -11.81 20.87
C LYS A 298 -18.25 -10.83 21.61
N TYR A 299 -17.04 -10.56 21.12
CA TYR A 299 -16.12 -9.59 21.71
C TYR A 299 -16.81 -8.22 21.85
N GLN A 300 -16.69 -7.61 23.03
CA GLN A 300 -17.25 -6.30 23.37
C GLN A 300 -16.16 -5.35 23.82
N ASP A 301 -15.28 -5.80 24.72
CA ASP A 301 -14.12 -5.05 25.19
C ASP A 301 -13.03 -5.95 25.78
N GLY A 302 -11.95 -5.29 26.21
CA GLY A 302 -10.85 -5.90 26.92
C GLY A 302 -9.73 -6.30 25.96
N ILE A 303 -8.84 -7.18 26.41
CA ILE A 303 -7.82 -7.78 25.57
C ILE A 303 -8.32 -9.17 25.24
N TYR A 304 -8.58 -9.42 23.95
CA TYR A 304 -8.88 -10.74 23.45
C TYR A 304 -7.63 -11.61 23.53
N ASP A 305 -7.74 -12.73 24.24
CA ASP A 305 -6.68 -13.71 24.45
C ASP A 305 -7.32 -15.09 24.25
N TYR A 306 -7.00 -15.75 23.14
CA TYR A 306 -7.64 -17.02 22.80
C TYR A 306 -6.84 -18.20 23.37
N ASP A 307 -7.41 -18.85 24.38
CA ASP A 307 -6.83 -20.05 25.01
C ASP A 307 -7.47 -21.37 24.52
N GLY A 308 -8.29 -21.28 23.45
CA GLY A 308 -9.04 -22.40 22.91
C GLY A 308 -8.23 -23.35 22.00
N GLY A 309 -8.91 -24.38 21.51
CA GLY A 309 -8.30 -25.40 20.65
C GLY A 309 -8.01 -24.92 19.21
N ALA A 310 -7.50 -25.83 18.38
CA ALA A 310 -7.12 -25.54 16.99
C ALA A 310 -8.20 -24.81 16.18
N VAL A 311 -7.80 -23.71 15.52
CA VAL A 311 -8.66 -22.94 14.62
C VAL A 311 -8.45 -23.42 13.17
N PRO A 312 -9.51 -23.76 12.42
CA PRO A 312 -9.38 -24.20 11.03
C PRO A 312 -8.71 -23.14 10.14
N GLU A 313 -7.84 -23.59 9.23
CA GLU A 313 -7.06 -22.67 8.37
C GLU A 313 -7.92 -21.89 7.37
N ASN A 314 -9.11 -22.37 7.04
CA ASN A 314 -10.05 -21.72 6.13
C ASN A 314 -10.91 -20.62 6.78
N ARG A 315 -10.60 -20.22 8.03
CA ARG A 315 -11.28 -19.15 8.78
C ARG A 315 -10.50 -17.84 8.77
N GLY A 316 -9.84 -17.54 7.64
CA GLY A 316 -9.07 -16.31 7.49
C GLY A 316 -9.95 -15.05 7.56
N HIS A 317 -9.44 -14.03 8.24
CA HIS A 317 -10.03 -12.70 8.35
C HIS A 317 -8.93 -11.65 8.21
N ALA A 318 -9.22 -10.58 7.48
CA ALA A 318 -8.29 -9.49 7.24
C ALA A 318 -8.75 -8.26 8.03
N VAL A 319 -7.81 -7.63 8.73
CA VAL A 319 -8.06 -6.49 9.62
C VAL A 319 -6.87 -5.54 9.56
N LEU A 320 -7.03 -4.34 10.10
CA LEU A 320 -5.98 -3.33 10.13
C LEU A 320 -5.43 -3.18 11.55
N ALA A 321 -4.20 -3.63 11.79
CA ALA A 321 -3.49 -3.32 13.02
C ALA A 321 -3.09 -1.84 13.00
N VAL A 322 -3.52 -1.08 14.00
CA VAL A 322 -3.32 0.38 14.08
C VAL A 322 -2.49 0.77 15.30
N GLY A 323 -2.06 -0.18 16.13
CA GLY A 323 -1.25 0.16 17.28
C GLY A 323 -0.88 -1.04 18.14
N TYR A 324 -0.11 -0.77 19.19
CA TYR A 324 0.25 -1.74 20.22
C TYR A 324 0.56 -1.05 21.55
N ASP A 325 0.54 -1.82 22.63
CA ASP A 325 0.89 -1.35 23.98
C ASP A 325 1.59 -2.48 24.75
N ASP A 326 2.81 -2.22 25.23
CA ASP A 326 3.62 -3.17 25.98
C ASP A 326 3.23 -3.29 27.46
N ASP A 327 2.70 -2.23 28.06
CA ASP A 327 2.25 -2.27 29.45
C ASP A 327 0.94 -3.09 29.53
N GLY A 328 0.12 -3.06 28.47
CA GLY A 328 -1.07 -3.90 28.28
C GLY A 328 -0.83 -5.23 27.54
N GLN A 329 0.32 -5.41 26.89
CA GLN A 329 0.69 -6.57 26.07
C GLN A 329 -0.31 -6.93 24.94
N TYR A 330 -0.78 -5.93 24.18
CA TYR A 330 -1.75 -6.15 23.10
C TYR A 330 -1.46 -5.35 21.83
N PHE A 331 -2.00 -5.81 20.70
CA PHE A 331 -2.17 -5.03 19.47
C PHE A 331 -3.58 -4.42 19.42
N LYS A 332 -3.69 -3.17 18.97
CA LYS A 332 -4.97 -2.49 18.71
C LYS A 332 -5.31 -2.60 17.23
N VAL A 333 -6.55 -2.96 16.93
CA VAL A 333 -6.94 -3.39 15.58
C VAL A 333 -8.29 -2.81 15.19
N LYS A 334 -8.38 -2.21 14.00
CA LYS A 334 -9.63 -1.77 13.37
C LYS A 334 -10.26 -2.94 12.61
N ASN A 335 -11.51 -3.24 12.94
CA ASN A 335 -12.31 -4.26 12.27
C ASN A 335 -13.32 -3.60 11.30
N SER A 336 -14.04 -4.42 10.54
CA SER A 336 -15.01 -3.99 9.51
C SER A 336 -16.42 -4.55 9.75
N TRP A 337 -16.81 -4.73 11.01
CA TRP A 337 -18.13 -5.28 11.42
C TRP A 337 -19.07 -4.22 12.00
N GLY A 338 -18.79 -2.95 11.70
CA GLY A 338 -19.54 -1.79 12.18
C GLY A 338 -19.13 -1.32 13.58
N PRO A 339 -19.46 -0.07 13.93
CA PRO A 339 -19.04 0.56 15.17
C PRO A 339 -19.72 -0.02 16.44
N TRP A 340 -20.77 -0.83 16.29
CA TRP A 340 -21.45 -1.50 17.40
C TRP A 340 -20.78 -2.79 17.86
N TRP A 341 -19.81 -3.30 17.10
CA TRP A 341 -19.05 -4.49 17.47
C TRP A 341 -17.76 -4.09 18.20
N GLY A 342 -17.43 -4.78 19.29
CA GLY A 342 -16.22 -4.48 20.06
C GLY A 342 -16.17 -3.05 20.61
N GLU A 343 -14.97 -2.47 20.59
CA GLU A 343 -14.64 -1.18 21.19
C GLU A 343 -14.88 -0.05 20.18
N GLY A 344 -16.13 0.12 19.74
CA GLY A 344 -16.46 1.10 18.70
C GLY A 344 -16.05 0.63 17.29
N GLY A 345 -16.02 -0.68 17.05
CA GLY A 345 -15.53 -1.29 15.82
C GLY A 345 -14.06 -1.73 15.85
N TYR A 346 -13.40 -1.54 17.00
CA TYR A 346 -12.03 -1.97 17.25
C TYR A 346 -11.98 -3.17 18.18
N PHE A 347 -10.85 -3.85 18.20
CA PHE A 347 -10.53 -4.83 19.24
C PHE A 347 -9.05 -4.74 19.63
N ARG A 348 -8.75 -5.23 20.83
CA ARG A 348 -7.38 -5.42 21.28
C ARG A 348 -7.12 -6.91 21.38
N ILE A 349 -5.98 -7.37 20.88
CA ILE A 349 -5.61 -8.78 20.84
C ILE A 349 -4.25 -9.00 21.49
N ALA A 350 -4.15 -10.02 22.34
CA ALA A 350 -2.98 -10.29 23.14
C ALA A 350 -1.77 -10.68 22.26
N TYR A 351 -0.56 -10.35 22.72
CA TYR A 351 0.67 -10.66 21.98
C TYR A 351 0.90 -12.17 21.76
N ASN A 352 0.43 -13.03 22.66
CA ASN A 352 0.53 -14.48 22.53
C ASN A 352 -0.36 -15.05 21.41
N ASP A 353 -1.41 -14.35 20.98
CA ASP A 353 -2.27 -14.77 19.85
C ASP A 353 -1.57 -14.60 18.47
N VAL A 354 -0.34 -14.08 18.45
CA VAL A 354 0.52 -14.11 17.26
C VAL A 354 1.08 -15.51 16.99
N THR A 355 1.33 -16.29 18.04
CA THR A 355 2.04 -17.58 17.96
C THR A 355 1.14 -18.79 18.23
N ASP A 356 -0.14 -18.56 18.54
CA ASP A 356 -1.13 -19.57 18.87
C ASP A 356 -1.90 -20.08 17.62
N HIS A 357 -3.11 -20.62 17.81
CA HIS A 357 -3.98 -21.07 16.74
C HIS A 357 -4.71 -19.94 16.00
N VAL A 358 -4.84 -18.74 16.58
CA VAL A 358 -5.37 -17.54 15.91
C VAL A 358 -4.39 -17.02 14.85
N GLN A 359 -3.09 -17.15 15.09
CA GLN A 359 -2.03 -16.73 14.16
C GLN A 359 -2.18 -15.26 13.72
N PHE A 360 -2.50 -14.38 14.65
CA PHE A 360 -2.68 -12.96 14.38
C PHE A 360 -1.39 -12.35 13.79
N GLY A 361 -1.52 -11.62 12.68
CA GLY A 361 -0.38 -11.06 11.97
C GLY A 361 0.46 -12.08 11.20
N GLY A 362 -0.01 -13.32 11.08
CA GLY A 362 0.68 -14.41 10.37
C GLY A 362 1.09 -14.05 8.93
N TYR A 363 0.31 -13.17 8.32
CA TYR A 363 0.70 -12.40 7.14
C TYR A 363 0.41 -10.93 7.40
N ALA A 364 1.34 -10.08 7.00
CA ALA A 364 1.26 -8.64 7.15
C ALA A 364 1.53 -7.96 5.81
N CYS A 365 0.84 -6.86 5.52
CA CYS A 365 1.20 -5.96 4.42
C CYS A 365 1.29 -4.53 4.95
N THR A 366 2.24 -3.78 4.40
CA THR A 366 2.37 -2.34 4.61
C THR A 366 2.13 -1.63 3.30
N ALA A 367 1.64 -0.41 3.35
CA ALA A 367 1.63 0.50 2.21
C ALA A 367 2.16 1.86 2.64
N SER A 368 2.60 2.65 1.67
CA SER A 368 3.07 4.01 1.92
C SER A 368 2.84 4.88 0.68
N GLY A 369 2.84 6.19 0.90
CA GLY A 369 2.68 7.16 -0.16
C GLY A 369 1.25 7.16 -0.72
N ALA A 370 0.23 7.26 0.15
CA ALA A 370 -1.14 7.43 -0.32
C ALA A 370 -1.34 8.84 -0.91
N TYR A 371 -1.96 8.97 -2.09
CA TYR A 371 -2.17 10.25 -2.75
C TYR A 371 -3.44 10.31 -3.60
N THR A 372 -3.98 11.52 -3.77
CA THR A 372 -5.19 11.79 -4.55
C THR A 372 -4.82 12.23 -5.98
N ALA A 373 -5.33 11.52 -6.98
CA ALA A 373 -5.29 11.93 -8.38
C ALA A 373 -6.68 12.44 -8.81
N GLU A 374 -6.76 13.70 -9.22
CA GLU A 374 -7.98 14.27 -9.80
C GLU A 374 -8.03 14.01 -11.31
N GLU A 375 -9.20 13.65 -11.83
CA GLU A 375 -9.42 13.51 -13.26
C GLU A 375 -9.84 14.89 -13.82
N GLY A 376 -8.88 15.68 -14.33
CA GLY A 376 -9.21 16.77 -15.26
C GLY A 376 -8.66 18.18 -15.06
N ASP A 377 -7.69 18.46 -14.18
CA ASP A 377 -7.01 19.78 -14.18
C ASP A 377 -5.50 19.61 -14.04
N GLU A 378 -4.79 19.75 -15.15
CA GLU A 378 -3.34 19.52 -15.22
C GLU A 378 -2.49 20.75 -14.88
N ASP A 379 -3.08 21.89 -14.45
CA ASP A 379 -2.36 23.18 -14.35
C ASP A 379 -2.56 24.02 -13.06
N THR A 380 -3.30 23.55 -12.04
CA THR A 380 -3.43 24.28 -10.76
C THR A 380 -2.60 23.64 -9.64
N LEU A 381 -1.38 24.16 -9.48
CA LEU A 381 -0.43 23.77 -8.44
C LEU A 381 -0.68 24.58 -7.16
N ALA A 382 -1.63 24.14 -6.34
CA ALA A 382 -1.96 24.83 -5.09
C ALA A 382 -2.08 23.89 -3.87
N PHE A 383 -1.95 24.46 -2.68
CA PHE A 383 -2.31 23.82 -1.42
C PHE A 383 -3.25 24.71 -0.61
N THR A 384 -4.04 24.16 0.30
CA THR A 384 -5.06 24.93 1.03
C THR A 384 -4.69 25.06 2.50
N ILE A 385 -4.92 26.25 3.07
CA ILE A 385 -4.80 26.55 4.48
C ILE A 385 -6.20 26.79 5.05
N GLU A 386 -6.58 26.03 6.06
CA GLU A 386 -7.86 26.08 6.73
C GLU A 386 -7.71 26.65 8.15
N ASN A 387 -8.60 27.56 8.53
CA ASN A 387 -8.69 28.03 9.91
C ASN A 387 -9.73 27.23 10.69
N THR A 388 -9.24 26.40 11.60
CA THR A 388 -10.03 25.51 12.44
C THR A 388 -10.39 26.14 13.78
N GLY A 389 -9.72 27.23 14.19
CA GLY A 389 -9.99 27.92 15.46
C GLY A 389 -11.14 28.93 15.41
N VAL A 390 -11.39 29.66 16.50
CA VAL A 390 -12.44 30.71 16.55
C VAL A 390 -11.91 32.14 16.46
N ALA A 391 -10.61 32.31 16.34
CA ALA A 391 -9.95 33.60 16.10
C ALA A 391 -9.34 33.64 14.69
N ALA A 392 -9.11 34.85 14.16
CA ALA A 392 -8.51 35.01 12.84
C ALA A 392 -7.07 34.46 12.81
N LEU A 393 -6.81 33.56 11.86
CA LEU A 393 -5.50 32.99 11.61
C LEU A 393 -4.73 33.93 10.70
N SER A 394 -3.64 34.51 11.20
CA SER A 394 -2.70 35.35 10.44
C SER A 394 -1.60 34.46 9.89
N VAL A 395 -1.42 34.45 8.58
CA VAL A 395 -0.45 33.58 7.90
C VAL A 395 0.55 34.41 7.10
N LEU A 396 1.82 34.04 7.17
CA LEU A 396 2.89 34.54 6.32
C LEU A 396 3.66 33.38 5.69
N LEU A 397 3.81 33.44 4.38
CA LEU A 397 4.56 32.45 3.60
C LEU A 397 5.97 32.95 3.33
N SER A 398 6.95 32.06 3.42
CA SER A 398 8.33 32.31 2.96
C SER A 398 8.90 31.10 2.24
N CYS A 399 9.80 31.31 1.27
CA CYS A 399 10.44 30.25 0.49
C CYS A 399 11.97 30.29 0.65
N ASP A 400 12.60 29.12 0.68
CA ASP A 400 14.06 28.97 0.76
C ASP A 400 14.78 28.99 -0.61
N LYS A 401 14.04 28.93 -1.73
CA LYS A 401 14.57 28.93 -3.09
C LYS A 401 14.07 30.10 -3.91
N THR A 402 14.98 30.66 -4.73
CA THR A 402 14.71 31.81 -5.60
C THR A 402 14.06 31.45 -6.93
N TRP A 403 14.09 30.17 -7.30
CA TRP A 403 13.41 29.65 -8.49
C TRP A 403 11.93 29.37 -8.25
N LEU A 404 11.45 29.41 -7.01
CA LEU A 404 10.06 29.17 -6.64
C LEU A 404 9.35 30.48 -6.30
N THR A 405 8.12 30.64 -6.75
CA THR A 405 7.22 31.72 -6.35
C THR A 405 5.88 31.13 -5.89
N TYR A 406 5.15 31.92 -5.10
CA TYR A 406 3.88 31.52 -4.51
C TYR A 406 2.90 32.71 -4.49
N ALA A 407 1.63 32.47 -4.21
CA ALA A 407 0.65 33.51 -3.95
C ALA A 407 -0.27 33.04 -2.83
N PRO A 408 -0.63 33.89 -1.86
CA PRO A 408 -0.28 35.31 -1.74
C PRO A 408 1.14 35.57 -1.18
N GLN A 409 1.74 36.71 -1.55
CA GLN A 409 3.12 37.11 -1.16
C GLN A 409 3.19 37.95 0.12
N THR A 410 2.05 38.41 0.62
CA THR A 410 1.94 39.23 1.84
C THR A 410 1.24 38.44 2.93
N THR A 411 1.36 38.89 4.18
CA THR A 411 0.53 38.35 5.26
C THR A 411 -0.95 38.45 4.89
N PHE A 412 -1.68 37.36 5.11
CA PHE A 412 -3.12 37.27 4.89
C PHE A 412 -3.81 36.67 6.11
N PHE A 413 -5.13 36.77 6.14
CA PHE A 413 -5.94 36.26 7.23
C PHE A 413 -6.92 35.23 6.70
N VAL A 414 -7.04 34.11 7.41
CA VAL A 414 -8.08 33.10 7.18
C VAL A 414 -9.04 33.21 8.36
N TYR A 415 -10.31 33.55 8.12
CA TYR A 415 -11.28 33.70 9.21
C TYR A 415 -11.82 32.32 9.66
N PRO A 416 -12.38 32.21 10.88
CA PRO A 416 -12.89 30.94 11.41
C PRO A 416 -13.81 30.21 10.44
N GLY A 417 -13.45 28.96 10.11
CA GLY A 417 -14.20 28.11 9.17
C GLY A 417 -13.94 28.37 7.69
N GLU A 418 -13.08 29.33 7.34
CA GLU A 418 -12.67 29.60 5.96
C GLU A 418 -11.41 28.82 5.57
N GLN A 419 -11.18 28.79 4.26
CA GLN A 419 -10.01 28.20 3.61
C GLN A 419 -9.39 29.22 2.65
N GLU A 420 -8.06 29.23 2.58
CA GLU A 420 -7.28 30.02 1.62
C GLU A 420 -6.44 29.08 0.75
N GLU A 421 -6.54 29.27 -0.56
CA GLU A 421 -5.71 28.56 -1.53
C GLU A 421 -4.36 29.28 -1.73
N VAL A 422 -3.27 28.54 -1.66
CA VAL A 422 -1.91 29.03 -1.93
C VAL A 422 -1.43 28.45 -3.24
N SER A 423 -1.41 29.26 -4.28
CA SER A 423 -0.86 28.87 -5.59
C SER A 423 0.67 28.91 -5.57
N VAL A 424 1.30 27.97 -6.27
CA VAL A 424 2.76 27.82 -6.32
C VAL A 424 3.21 27.64 -7.76
N SER A 425 4.31 28.30 -8.17
CA SER A 425 4.87 28.18 -9.52
C SER A 425 6.39 28.33 -9.53
N VAL A 426 7.04 27.89 -10.61
CA VAL A 426 8.47 28.14 -10.84
C VAL A 426 8.63 29.51 -11.52
N SER A 427 9.41 30.39 -10.90
CA SER A 427 9.72 31.71 -11.43
C SER A 427 10.81 31.69 -12.50
N ASP A 428 11.75 30.73 -12.43
CA ASP A 428 12.89 30.61 -13.33
C ASP A 428 13.52 29.21 -13.32
N TRP A 429 13.25 28.43 -14.36
CA TRP A 429 13.79 27.08 -14.54
C TRP A 429 15.31 27.02 -14.74
N SER A 430 15.98 28.12 -15.07
CA SER A 430 17.44 28.14 -15.22
C SER A 430 18.18 28.13 -13.87
N LYS A 431 17.48 28.49 -12.79
CA LYS A 431 18.00 28.53 -11.42
C LYS A 431 17.79 27.22 -10.66
N VAL A 432 17.09 26.27 -11.27
CA VAL A 432 16.96 24.90 -10.77
C VAL A 432 18.29 24.18 -11.05
N ALA A 433 19.07 23.94 -10.00
CA ALA A 433 20.44 23.46 -10.08
C ALA A 433 20.56 22.01 -10.55
N LYS A 434 19.48 21.22 -10.39
CA LYS A 434 19.41 19.80 -10.78
C LYS A 434 17.96 19.35 -10.96
N PRO A 435 17.70 18.31 -11.76
CA PRO A 435 16.42 17.62 -11.76
C PRO A 435 16.00 17.22 -10.35
N GLU A 436 14.71 17.36 -10.03
CA GLU A 436 14.13 17.05 -8.72
C GLU A 436 14.67 17.92 -7.57
N GLU A 437 15.16 19.13 -7.85
CA GLU A 437 15.50 20.06 -6.77
C GLU A 437 14.24 20.41 -5.95
N THR A 438 14.38 20.36 -4.62
CA THR A 438 13.32 20.66 -3.67
C THR A 438 13.48 22.07 -3.10
N ALA A 439 12.35 22.74 -2.92
CA ALA A 439 12.18 23.98 -2.17
C ALA A 439 11.20 23.75 -1.01
N THR A 440 11.21 24.62 -0.02
CA THR A 440 10.29 24.63 1.11
C THR A 440 9.56 25.95 1.18
N ILE A 441 8.24 25.89 1.30
CA ILE A 441 7.38 27.00 1.69
C ILE A 441 7.08 26.86 3.18
N SER A 442 7.60 27.79 3.97
CA SER A 442 7.32 27.93 5.40
C SER A 442 6.05 28.74 5.59
N VAL A 443 5.04 28.12 6.18
CA VAL A 443 3.76 28.72 6.58
C VAL A 443 3.87 29.13 8.04
N SER A 444 4.27 30.37 8.30
CA SER A 444 4.34 30.94 9.64
C SER A 444 2.97 31.48 10.04
N SER A 445 2.50 31.16 11.24
CA SER A 445 1.18 31.58 11.70
C SER A 445 1.15 32.06 13.16
N ASN A 446 0.02 32.62 13.57
CA ASN A 446 -0.27 32.97 14.96
C ASN A 446 -1.00 31.85 15.73
N ASP A 447 -1.08 30.63 15.19
CA ASP A 447 -1.51 29.45 15.96
C ASP A 447 -0.44 29.12 17.02
N PRO A 448 -0.78 29.12 18.32
CA PRO A 448 0.18 28.85 19.40
C PRO A 448 0.62 27.38 19.48
N ASP A 449 -0.21 26.45 19.00
CA ASP A 449 0.11 25.03 18.93
C ASP A 449 1.00 24.73 17.71
N ASN A 450 0.75 25.42 16.59
CA ASN A 450 1.42 25.19 15.30
C ASN A 450 1.91 26.50 14.65
N PRO A 451 2.89 27.19 15.25
CA PRO A 451 3.35 28.51 14.78
C PRO A 451 4.08 28.44 13.43
N LEU A 452 4.49 27.25 12.99
CA LEU A 452 5.19 27.02 11.74
C LEU A 452 4.81 25.65 11.14
N VAL A 453 4.28 25.67 9.92
CA VAL A 453 4.01 24.47 9.11
C VAL A 453 4.88 24.52 7.84
N ILE A 454 5.44 23.39 7.40
CA ILE A 454 6.34 23.33 6.24
C ILE A 454 5.68 22.56 5.09
N VAL A 455 5.62 23.19 3.91
CA VAL A 455 5.19 22.57 2.65
C VAL A 455 6.42 22.39 1.76
N THR A 456 6.61 21.20 1.20
CA THR A 456 7.76 20.91 0.31
C THR A 456 7.30 20.91 -1.15
N VAL A 457 8.06 21.57 -2.02
CA VAL A 457 7.77 21.71 -3.46
C VAL A 457 8.94 21.16 -4.27
N ARG A 458 8.65 20.46 -5.36
CA ARG A 458 9.68 19.86 -6.22
C ARG A 458 9.56 20.35 -7.66
N ALA A 459 10.70 20.64 -8.28
CA ALA A 459 10.83 20.92 -9.71
C ALA A 459 11.17 19.64 -10.50
N VAL A 460 10.32 19.25 -11.45
CA VAL A 460 10.43 18.00 -12.24
C VAL A 460 10.52 18.30 -13.76
N PRO A 461 11.41 17.66 -14.53
CA PRO A 461 11.40 17.78 -16.00
C PRO A 461 10.23 17.02 -16.62
N LYS A 462 9.48 17.62 -17.56
CA LYS A 462 8.40 16.93 -18.30
C LYS A 462 9.02 16.04 -19.38
N THR A 463 8.90 14.73 -19.28
CA THR A 463 9.32 13.78 -20.32
C THR A 463 8.12 13.36 -21.18
N GLU A 464 8.25 13.47 -22.51
CA GLU A 464 7.26 12.94 -23.45
C GLU A 464 7.28 11.40 -23.43
N THR A 465 6.23 10.79 -22.87
CA THR A 465 6.05 9.32 -22.80
C THR A 465 5.39 8.78 -24.08
N THR A 466 5.91 7.69 -24.64
CA THR A 466 5.31 6.95 -25.78
C THR A 466 5.21 5.47 -25.43
N GLY A 467 4.00 5.04 -25.05
CA GLY A 467 3.71 3.67 -24.60
C GLY A 467 3.93 2.60 -25.67
N HIS A 468 4.59 1.51 -25.27
CA HIS A 468 4.85 0.35 -26.10
C HIS A 468 4.85 -0.95 -25.24
N GLY A 469 4.31 -2.07 -25.75
CA GLY A 469 4.17 -3.36 -25.04
C GLY A 469 5.43 -4.24 -24.99
N VAL A 470 5.34 -5.41 -24.33
CA VAL A 470 6.46 -6.36 -24.11
C VAL A 470 6.24 -7.66 -24.87
N VAL A 471 7.27 -8.17 -25.55
CA VAL A 471 7.26 -9.49 -26.21
C VAL A 471 8.27 -10.41 -25.54
N SER A 472 7.84 -11.61 -25.12
CA SER A 472 8.73 -12.61 -24.53
C SER A 472 8.47 -14.01 -25.09
N GLY A 473 9.45 -14.90 -24.97
CA GLY A 473 9.32 -16.27 -25.48
C GLY A 473 10.58 -17.10 -25.28
N GLN A 474 10.64 -18.23 -25.98
CA GLN A 474 11.76 -19.16 -25.90
C GLN A 474 12.21 -19.65 -27.29
N VAL A 475 13.52 -19.77 -27.49
CA VAL A 475 14.15 -20.31 -28.70
C VAL A 475 14.71 -21.69 -28.40
N ILE A 476 14.31 -22.67 -29.21
CA ILE A 476 14.71 -24.06 -29.09
C ILE A 476 15.24 -24.59 -30.44
N THR A 477 15.84 -25.77 -30.43
CA THR A 477 16.14 -26.57 -31.62
C THR A 477 15.73 -28.01 -31.37
N ASN A 478 15.46 -28.77 -32.42
CA ASN A 478 15.10 -30.18 -32.30
C ASN A 478 16.30 -31.07 -32.65
N VAL A 479 16.79 -31.81 -31.67
CA VAL A 479 17.87 -32.78 -31.84
C VAL A 479 17.29 -34.18 -31.60
N ALA A 480 17.21 -34.99 -32.66
CA ALA A 480 16.72 -36.37 -32.61
C ALA A 480 15.34 -36.55 -31.94
N GLY A 481 14.43 -35.59 -32.12
CA GLY A 481 13.08 -35.63 -31.54
C GLY A 481 12.95 -34.95 -30.18
N HIS A 482 14.06 -34.46 -29.61
CA HIS A 482 14.07 -33.79 -28.31
C HIS A 482 14.34 -32.29 -28.45
N PRO A 483 13.54 -31.41 -27.80
CA PRO A 483 13.79 -29.98 -27.78
C PRO A 483 15.00 -29.65 -26.90
N VAL A 484 15.91 -28.83 -27.44
CA VAL A 484 17.11 -28.33 -26.75
C VAL A 484 17.07 -26.79 -26.79
N ASN A 485 17.34 -26.14 -25.66
CA ASN A 485 17.36 -24.67 -25.58
C ASN A 485 18.51 -24.08 -26.38
N VAL A 486 18.25 -22.98 -27.09
CA VAL A 486 19.26 -22.27 -27.87
C VAL A 486 19.63 -20.98 -27.15
N ALA A 487 20.83 -20.95 -26.57
CA ALA A 487 21.43 -19.74 -26.01
C ALA A 487 22.14 -18.92 -27.11
N GLY A 488 22.10 -17.59 -27.00
CA GLY A 488 22.80 -16.69 -27.93
C GLY A 488 22.08 -16.43 -29.26
N ALA A 489 20.81 -16.82 -29.41
CA ALA A 489 20.02 -16.45 -30.59
C ALA A 489 19.58 -14.98 -30.51
N THR A 490 19.74 -14.23 -31.60
CA THR A 490 19.28 -12.84 -31.72
C THR A 490 17.82 -12.83 -32.14
N VAL A 491 16.98 -12.08 -31.41
CA VAL A 491 15.56 -11.90 -31.68
C VAL A 491 15.29 -10.43 -31.95
N THR A 492 14.72 -10.10 -33.11
CA THR A 492 14.56 -8.71 -33.57
C THR A 492 13.11 -8.41 -33.97
N ILE A 493 12.58 -7.27 -33.54
CA ILE A 493 11.24 -6.76 -33.87
C ILE A 493 11.28 -5.23 -33.99
N GLN A 494 10.81 -4.67 -35.11
CA GLN A 494 10.73 -3.21 -35.34
C GLN A 494 11.99 -2.43 -34.92
N GLY A 495 13.18 -2.90 -35.32
CA GLY A 495 14.47 -2.27 -35.02
C GLY A 495 15.00 -2.48 -33.59
N ARG A 496 14.30 -3.24 -32.76
CA ARG A 496 14.71 -3.62 -31.39
C ARG A 496 15.20 -5.06 -31.39
N SER A 497 16.17 -5.39 -30.54
CA SER A 497 16.76 -6.72 -30.47
C SER A 497 17.00 -7.20 -29.05
N ALA A 498 16.84 -8.50 -28.80
CA ALA A 498 17.28 -9.20 -27.58
C ALA A 498 18.07 -10.46 -27.94
N VAL A 499 18.81 -11.01 -26.97
CA VAL A 499 19.58 -12.25 -27.13
C VAL A 499 19.04 -13.28 -26.16
N SER A 500 18.86 -14.53 -26.61
CA SER A 500 18.36 -15.60 -25.75
C SER A 500 19.39 -16.05 -24.70
N ASP A 501 18.91 -16.27 -23.47
CA ASP A 501 19.74 -16.71 -22.34
C ASP A 501 20.09 -18.21 -22.38
N ALA A 502 20.76 -18.71 -21.33
CA ALA A 502 21.12 -20.14 -21.20
C ALA A 502 19.91 -21.10 -21.16
N ALA A 503 18.71 -20.60 -20.80
CA ALA A 503 17.46 -21.34 -20.86
C ALA A 503 16.73 -21.14 -22.20
N GLY A 504 17.33 -20.43 -23.15
CA GLY A 504 16.75 -20.09 -24.44
C GLY A 504 15.68 -18.99 -24.38
N LYS A 505 15.52 -18.28 -23.25
CA LYS A 505 14.48 -17.25 -23.09
C LYS A 505 14.95 -15.88 -23.56
N TYR A 506 14.02 -15.08 -24.06
CA TYR A 506 14.27 -13.68 -24.45
C TYR A 506 13.09 -12.78 -24.05
N THR A 507 13.37 -11.48 -23.89
CA THR A 507 12.37 -10.43 -23.64
C THR A 507 12.76 -9.18 -24.43
N ILE A 508 11.82 -8.62 -25.21
CA ILE A 508 11.96 -7.35 -25.90
C ILE A 508 10.89 -6.40 -25.36
N VAL A 509 11.34 -5.30 -24.77
CA VAL A 509 10.47 -4.26 -24.23
C VAL A 509 10.23 -3.15 -25.26
N ASN A 510 9.25 -2.30 -24.97
CA ASN A 510 8.92 -1.12 -25.74
C ASN A 510 8.55 -1.40 -27.20
N VAL A 511 7.87 -2.51 -27.50
CA VAL A 511 7.35 -2.84 -28.84
C VAL A 511 6.00 -2.14 -29.13
N PRO A 512 5.82 -1.40 -30.24
CA PRO A 512 4.55 -0.72 -30.53
C PRO A 512 3.35 -1.66 -30.54
N ASP A 513 2.14 -1.15 -30.25
CA ASP A 513 0.90 -1.89 -30.46
C ASP A 513 0.78 -2.33 -31.94
N GLY A 514 0.21 -3.50 -32.15
CA GLY A 514 -0.09 -4.06 -33.46
C GLY A 514 0.51 -5.44 -33.68
N THR A 515 0.24 -5.98 -34.87
CA THR A 515 0.84 -7.26 -35.28
C THR A 515 2.16 -7.01 -35.97
N HIS A 516 3.23 -7.60 -35.43
CA HIS A 516 4.60 -7.40 -35.88
C HIS A 516 5.25 -8.73 -36.23
N GLU A 517 6.18 -8.69 -37.17
CA GLU A 517 7.05 -9.82 -37.49
C GLU A 517 8.28 -9.81 -36.56
N VAL A 518 8.52 -10.93 -35.89
CA VAL A 518 9.67 -11.18 -35.02
C VAL A 518 10.62 -12.12 -35.75
N ARG A 519 11.85 -11.66 -36.00
CA ARG A 519 12.92 -12.46 -36.61
C ARG A 519 13.80 -13.08 -35.53
N PHE A 520 14.03 -14.38 -35.62
CA PHE A 520 14.92 -15.15 -34.75
C PHE A 520 16.09 -15.64 -35.58
N GLU A 521 17.32 -15.48 -35.09
CA GLU A 521 18.54 -15.80 -35.85
C GLU A 521 19.63 -16.36 -34.94
N SER A 522 20.31 -17.40 -35.40
CA SER A 522 21.48 -17.99 -34.74
C SER A 522 22.53 -18.31 -35.78
N ASP A 523 23.79 -18.00 -35.47
CA ASP A 523 24.95 -18.22 -36.35
C ASP A 523 25.10 -19.67 -36.83
N HIS A 524 24.54 -20.62 -36.08
CA HIS A 524 24.67 -22.07 -36.36
C HIS A 524 23.37 -22.74 -36.78
N LEU A 525 22.20 -22.17 -36.46
CA LEU A 525 20.89 -22.81 -36.62
C LEU A 525 19.96 -22.08 -37.59
N GLY A 526 20.45 -21.08 -38.32
CA GLY A 526 19.69 -20.32 -39.32
C GLY A 526 18.73 -19.30 -38.71
N SER A 527 17.74 -18.88 -39.49
CA SER A 527 16.74 -17.88 -39.06
C SER A 527 15.30 -18.29 -39.39
N VAL A 528 14.35 -17.81 -38.58
CA VAL A 528 12.91 -17.97 -38.79
C VAL A 528 12.20 -16.68 -38.39
N THR A 529 11.07 -16.39 -39.02
CA THR A 529 10.21 -15.25 -38.65
C THR A 529 8.84 -15.75 -38.18
N LYS A 530 8.28 -15.11 -37.15
CA LYS A 530 6.94 -15.40 -36.62
C LYS A 530 6.22 -14.09 -36.31
N SER A 531 4.90 -14.06 -36.52
CA SER A 531 4.07 -12.91 -36.16
C SER A 531 3.69 -12.95 -34.67
N VAL A 532 3.62 -11.78 -34.04
CA VAL A 532 3.08 -11.60 -32.69
C VAL A 532 2.18 -10.36 -32.68
N THR A 533 1.03 -10.44 -32.01
CA THR A 533 0.19 -9.25 -31.75
C THR A 533 0.55 -8.73 -30.38
N VAL A 534 1.00 -7.47 -30.33
CA VAL A 534 1.40 -6.79 -29.11
C VAL A 534 0.27 -5.87 -28.68
N ILE A 535 -0.21 -6.06 -27.46
CA ILE A 535 -1.24 -5.23 -26.84
C ILE A 535 -0.58 -4.36 -25.77
N GLN A 536 -0.96 -3.09 -25.72
CA GLN A 536 -0.41 -2.11 -24.79
C GLN A 536 -0.53 -2.58 -23.33
N GLY A 537 0.55 -2.42 -22.56
CA GLY A 537 0.61 -2.83 -21.14
C GLY A 537 0.58 -4.34 -20.90
N GLN A 538 0.60 -5.16 -21.95
CA GLN A 538 0.60 -6.63 -21.83
C GLN A 538 1.94 -7.25 -22.25
N ILE A 539 2.24 -8.39 -21.62
CA ILE A 539 3.31 -9.28 -22.06
C ILE A 539 2.73 -10.26 -23.07
N SER A 540 3.16 -10.14 -24.32
CA SER A 540 2.79 -11.04 -25.41
C SER A 540 3.76 -12.21 -25.44
N ILE A 541 3.33 -13.36 -24.92
CA ILE A 541 4.14 -14.57 -24.82
C ILE A 541 4.05 -15.37 -26.12
N MET A 542 5.17 -15.51 -26.83
CA MET A 542 5.26 -16.33 -28.02
C MET A 542 5.48 -17.81 -27.66
N PRO A 543 4.83 -18.75 -28.39
CA PRO A 543 5.15 -20.17 -28.30
C PRO A 543 6.63 -20.41 -28.60
N ALA A 544 7.20 -21.49 -28.04
CA ALA A 544 8.60 -21.84 -28.29
C ALA A 544 8.90 -21.96 -29.79
N VAL A 545 9.89 -21.21 -30.26
CA VAL A 545 10.26 -21.13 -31.66
C VAL A 545 11.46 -22.05 -31.91
N SER A 546 11.27 -23.07 -32.75
CA SER A 546 12.35 -23.97 -33.15
C SER A 546 13.16 -23.37 -34.30
N LEU A 547 14.45 -23.16 -34.09
CA LEU A 547 15.43 -23.01 -35.15
C LEU A 547 15.88 -24.39 -35.63
N SER A 548 16.30 -24.47 -36.87
CA SER A 548 16.81 -25.69 -37.49
C SER A 548 17.84 -25.29 -38.52
N CYS A 549 18.98 -25.99 -38.55
CA CYS A 549 19.98 -25.75 -39.59
C CYS A 549 19.29 -25.74 -40.96
N PRO A 550 19.52 -24.71 -41.79
CA PRO A 550 19.12 -24.80 -43.19
C PRO A 550 19.79 -26.05 -43.74
N SER A 551 19.01 -26.97 -44.30
CA SER A 551 19.51 -28.24 -44.80
C SER A 551 20.64 -27.99 -45.80
N GLN A 552 21.89 -28.10 -45.33
CA GLN A 552 23.06 -28.04 -46.17
C GLN A 552 23.32 -29.45 -46.67
N SER A 553 23.08 -29.65 -47.96
CA SER A 553 23.57 -30.83 -48.66
C SER A 553 25.08 -30.68 -48.80
N VAL A 554 25.84 -31.36 -47.95
CA VAL A 554 27.29 -31.49 -48.14
C VAL A 554 27.53 -32.60 -49.16
N VAL A 555 28.02 -32.23 -50.34
CA VAL A 555 28.48 -33.19 -51.35
C VAL A 555 29.94 -33.52 -51.05
N ILE A 556 30.17 -34.70 -50.50
CA ILE A 556 31.52 -35.22 -50.28
C ILE A 556 31.96 -35.96 -51.54
N ASN A 557 32.87 -35.35 -52.30
CA ASN A 557 33.53 -36.00 -53.42
C ASN A 557 34.64 -36.89 -52.88
N MET A 558 34.38 -38.19 -52.81
CA MET A 558 35.36 -39.18 -52.41
C MET A 558 36.02 -39.76 -53.67
N GLN A 559 37.35 -39.72 -53.72
CA GLN A 559 38.13 -40.28 -54.81
C GLN A 559 38.78 -41.57 -54.36
N ASP A 560 38.53 -42.66 -55.11
CA ASP A 560 39.30 -43.89 -54.95
C ASP A 560 40.75 -43.67 -55.43
N THR A 561 41.71 -43.91 -54.55
CA THR A 561 43.14 -43.76 -54.79
C THR A 561 43.86 -45.09 -55.02
N ASN A 562 43.18 -46.23 -54.81
CA ASN A 562 43.75 -47.56 -54.99
C ASN A 562 43.39 -48.17 -56.36
N GLY A 563 42.40 -47.61 -57.06
CA GLY A 563 42.02 -47.95 -58.43
C GLY A 563 41.05 -49.13 -58.57
N ASP A 564 40.43 -49.58 -57.49
CA ASP A 564 39.44 -50.66 -57.48
C ASP A 564 38.00 -50.21 -57.81
N ASN A 565 37.81 -48.89 -57.96
CA ASN A 565 36.56 -48.22 -58.30
C ASN A 565 35.42 -48.48 -57.29
N LYS A 566 35.76 -48.77 -56.04
CA LYS A 566 34.82 -49.00 -54.95
C LYS A 566 35.16 -48.11 -53.76
N ILE A 567 34.14 -47.51 -53.18
CA ILE A 567 34.25 -46.83 -51.89
C ILE A 567 33.47 -47.68 -50.90
N GLY A 568 34.15 -48.25 -49.93
CA GLY A 568 33.50 -49.07 -48.91
C GLY A 568 32.55 -48.22 -48.08
N LEU A 569 31.46 -48.85 -47.64
CA LEU A 569 30.41 -48.18 -46.86
C LEU A 569 30.97 -47.63 -45.54
N GLU A 570 31.95 -48.31 -44.95
CA GLU A 570 32.57 -47.90 -43.70
C GLU A 570 33.47 -46.67 -43.90
N GLU A 571 34.25 -46.61 -44.97
CA GLU A 571 35.02 -45.41 -45.34
C GLU A 571 34.12 -44.22 -45.68
N ALA A 572 33.00 -44.46 -46.37
CA ALA A 572 32.02 -43.42 -46.68
C ALA A 572 31.34 -42.86 -45.43
N ILE A 573 30.95 -43.73 -44.49
CA ILE A 573 30.39 -43.32 -43.19
C ILE A 573 31.43 -42.54 -42.38
N ARG A 574 32.68 -43.00 -42.36
CA ARG A 574 33.76 -42.34 -41.64
C ARG A 574 34.07 -40.95 -42.22
N ALA A 575 34.07 -40.80 -43.54
CA ALA A 575 34.24 -39.51 -44.21
C ALA A 575 33.09 -38.54 -43.88
N LEU A 576 31.84 -39.03 -43.80
CA LEU A 576 30.69 -38.23 -43.36
C LEU A 576 30.83 -37.80 -41.90
N GLN A 577 31.33 -38.67 -41.02
CA GLN A 577 31.56 -38.34 -39.61
C GLN A 577 32.68 -37.30 -39.43
N ILE A 578 33.77 -37.39 -40.20
CA ILE A 578 34.83 -36.37 -40.20
C ILE A 578 34.29 -35.03 -40.72
N ALA A 579 33.56 -35.04 -41.84
CA ALA A 579 32.97 -33.83 -42.41
C ALA A 579 31.93 -33.16 -41.48
N ALA A 580 31.26 -33.95 -40.65
CA ALA A 580 30.34 -33.46 -39.62
C ALA A 580 31.05 -33.07 -38.29
N GLY A 581 32.38 -33.20 -38.20
CA GLY A 581 33.16 -32.87 -37.00
C GLY A 581 32.93 -33.81 -35.81
N ILE A 582 32.40 -35.02 -36.06
CA ILE A 582 32.10 -36.02 -35.01
C ILE A 582 33.38 -36.75 -34.58
N ILE A 583 34.32 -36.92 -35.50
CA ILE A 583 35.63 -37.52 -35.28
C ILE A 583 36.68 -36.71 -36.04
N GLU A 584 37.91 -36.67 -35.51
CA GLU A 584 39.05 -36.01 -36.18
C GLU A 584 39.50 -36.71 -37.46
#